data_AF-A0A087L4V7-F1
#
_entry.id   AF-A0A087L4V7-F1
#
_cell.length_a   1.000
_cell.length_b   1.000
_cell.length_c   1.000
_cell.angle_alpha   90.00
_cell.angle_beta   90.00
_cell.angle_gamma   90.00
#
_symmetry.space_group_name_H-M   'P 1'
#
loop_
_entity.id
_entity.type
_entity.pdbx_description
1 polymer ?
#
loop_
_entity_poly.entity_id
_entity_poly.type
_entity_poly.pdbx_seq_one_letter_code
_entity_poly.pdbx_strand_id
1 'polypeptide(L)'
;MTPETATLDIITQGKDGVILADAEIFFDEVKVSASDQNGVAQLSSLPADEKGFWVVKVKKAGYVTQAVKVAVQEKMPPLIVHLMPVAETKYIENIEKAQGISSLIMDAHVILPEAALVYADGTPATGKARVELTPWNIDSDDLKAMPANGRAITADNQEVDLISAGLMAVAFYDEAGHALNLAEGKTATLQMSLPFSNIDGHDLSAGGTIPMWYFNESLGLWEETPDVKGEAIVVTRDGEKMLMVEATVPHFSSWNWDFKYTPAGTTFLQCLDPESKPIACSVTASVVLTGGERLVRGTSIGAEGATVYNMPDLVKEITWEAVGLSGGNNRLMGKVTSPLDTTGTGALIPASISIPLSAPYQFTAQCQLPDLTPIACRAKIEFNGSAEVDEYILPAEGAVIYTQQAPQLISWSALQYETQANGDIWKYTAQDSNVSLSGNKLVMTFAALPEEISQQYVYVRCDPQASNYEEVKKYFAIERCEISVGPQAWLQSFAVQAPVVSVTIPTGVVYPLAVLPEWIVQGYKYFYLGASSSIAPPEGIGEGCYFSEYRTLLSDELFDNSGQIYDLSLEGYCGQIPMR
;
A
#
# COMPACT_ATOMS: atom_id res chain seq x y z
N MET A 1 -33.95 -19.42 -16.02
CA MET A 1 -34.75 -18.25 -16.41
C MET A 1 -34.03 -17.59 -17.57
N THR A 2 -34.73 -17.12 -18.61
CA THR A 2 -34.13 -16.21 -19.60
C THR A 2 -33.50 -15.03 -18.85
N PRO A 3 -32.26 -14.60 -19.15
CA PRO A 3 -31.71 -13.44 -18.48
C PRO A 3 -32.57 -12.26 -18.89
N GLU A 4 -33.16 -11.60 -17.90
CA GLU A 4 -33.67 -10.24 -18.07
C GLU A 4 -32.52 -9.40 -18.64
N THR A 5 -32.84 -8.49 -19.54
CA THR A 5 -31.90 -7.60 -20.27
C THR A 5 -31.26 -6.57 -19.33
N ALA A 6 -30.70 -7.02 -18.20
CA ALA A 6 -29.94 -6.19 -17.30
C ALA A 6 -28.63 -5.82 -17.98
N THR A 7 -28.37 -4.53 -18.05
CA THR A 7 -27.09 -3.96 -18.52
C THR A 7 -26.31 -3.47 -17.32
N LEU A 8 -24.99 -3.60 -17.35
CA LEU A 8 -24.11 -3.01 -16.33
C LEU A 8 -23.01 -2.22 -17.03
N ASP A 9 -22.81 -0.98 -16.58
CA ASP A 9 -21.64 -0.19 -16.92
C ASP A 9 -20.64 -0.29 -15.78
N ILE A 10 -19.39 -0.67 -16.10
CA ILE A 10 -18.28 -0.72 -15.16
C ILE A 10 -17.29 0.37 -15.54
N ILE A 11 -17.02 1.27 -14.59
CA ILE A 11 -16.11 2.39 -14.71
C ILE A 11 -14.82 2.02 -13.99
N THR A 12 -13.71 1.96 -14.72
CA THR A 12 -12.40 1.58 -14.21
C THR A 12 -11.48 2.80 -14.14
N GLN A 13 -11.04 3.13 -12.93
CA GLN A 13 -10.13 4.26 -12.70
C GLN A 13 -9.09 3.93 -11.64
N GLY A 14 -8.00 4.68 -11.59
CA GLY A 14 -7.05 4.66 -10.47
C GLY A 14 -7.67 5.28 -9.22
N LYS A 15 -7.06 5.04 -8.06
CA LYS A 15 -7.40 5.69 -6.78
C LYS A 15 -7.46 7.24 -6.84
N ASP A 16 -6.75 7.81 -7.80
CA ASP A 16 -6.54 9.23 -8.08
C ASP A 16 -7.48 9.76 -9.18
N GLY A 17 -8.40 8.93 -9.68
CA GLY A 17 -9.33 9.30 -10.74
C GLY A 17 -8.77 9.19 -12.15
N VAL A 18 -7.52 8.71 -12.33
CA VAL A 18 -6.94 8.43 -13.64
C VAL A 18 -7.76 7.37 -14.37
N ILE A 19 -8.13 7.61 -15.61
CA ILE A 19 -8.90 6.65 -16.41
C ILE A 19 -8.05 5.46 -16.83
N LEU A 20 -8.58 4.25 -16.61
CA LEU A 20 -7.92 3.00 -16.99
C LEU A 20 -8.60 2.41 -18.21
N ALA A 21 -8.04 2.67 -19.39
CA ALA A 21 -8.42 2.00 -20.63
C ALA A 21 -7.84 0.59 -20.69
N ASP A 22 -8.52 -0.30 -21.41
CA ASP A 22 -8.14 -1.71 -21.62
C ASP A 22 -7.98 -2.50 -20.30
N ALA A 23 -8.66 -2.07 -19.23
CA ALA A 23 -8.76 -2.83 -18.00
C ALA A 23 -9.68 -4.04 -18.26
N GLU A 24 -9.16 -5.24 -18.00
CA GLU A 24 -9.86 -6.49 -18.26
C GLU A 24 -10.87 -6.77 -17.16
N ILE A 25 -12.08 -7.14 -17.55
CA ILE A 25 -13.20 -7.36 -16.62
C ILE A 25 -13.62 -8.82 -16.67
N PHE A 26 -13.71 -9.40 -15.48
CA PHE A 26 -14.08 -10.77 -15.25
C PHE A 26 -15.30 -10.83 -14.35
N PHE A 27 -16.19 -11.77 -14.67
CA PHE A 27 -17.22 -12.21 -13.74
C PHE A 27 -16.77 -13.58 -13.25
N ASP A 28 -16.54 -13.67 -11.94
CA ASP A 28 -15.77 -14.76 -11.34
C ASP A 28 -14.40 -14.87 -12.05
N GLU A 29 -14.11 -15.99 -12.71
CA GLU A 29 -12.85 -16.21 -13.44
C GLU A 29 -12.97 -16.08 -14.97
N VAL A 30 -14.15 -15.69 -15.48
CA VAL A 30 -14.39 -15.59 -16.93
C VAL A 30 -14.28 -14.15 -17.39
N LYS A 31 -13.34 -13.86 -18.30
CA LYS A 31 -13.23 -12.55 -18.95
C LYS A 31 -14.47 -12.29 -19.80
N VAL A 32 -15.17 -11.19 -19.52
CA VAL A 32 -16.40 -10.80 -20.23
C VAL A 32 -16.23 -9.55 -21.08
N SER A 33 -15.30 -8.64 -20.73
CA SER A 33 -15.09 -7.38 -21.44
C SER A 33 -13.72 -6.75 -21.13
N ALA A 34 -13.46 -5.61 -21.74
CA ALA A 34 -12.42 -4.67 -21.34
C ALA A 34 -12.97 -3.24 -21.41
N SER A 35 -12.44 -2.33 -20.59
CA SER A 35 -12.83 -0.93 -20.62
C SER A 35 -12.34 -0.21 -21.88
N ASP A 36 -13.14 0.76 -22.36
CA ASP A 36 -12.80 1.61 -23.49
C ASP A 36 -11.84 2.76 -23.09
N GLN A 37 -11.58 3.68 -24.02
CA GLN A 37 -10.69 4.83 -23.80
C GLN A 37 -11.19 5.83 -22.75
N ASN A 38 -12.46 5.75 -22.36
CA ASN A 38 -13.05 6.52 -21.26
C ASN A 38 -13.06 5.72 -19.94
N GLY A 39 -12.47 4.52 -19.92
CA GLY A 39 -12.46 3.62 -18.78
C GLY A 39 -13.83 3.00 -18.53
N VAL A 40 -14.69 2.90 -19.53
CA VAL A 40 -16.04 2.32 -19.38
C VAL A 40 -16.12 0.99 -20.12
N ALA A 41 -16.59 -0.04 -19.46
CA ALA A 41 -16.99 -1.28 -20.09
C ALA A 41 -18.50 -1.47 -19.96
N GLN A 42 -19.14 -1.60 -21.12
CA GLN A 42 -20.58 -1.80 -21.18
C GLN A 42 -20.91 -3.26 -21.40
N LEU A 43 -21.68 -3.83 -20.49
CA LEU A 43 -22.18 -5.19 -20.59
C LEU A 43 -23.66 -5.12 -20.96
N SER A 44 -23.97 -5.47 -22.21
CA SER A 44 -25.34 -5.52 -22.73
C SER A 44 -26.08 -6.82 -22.38
N SER A 45 -25.35 -7.81 -21.88
CA SER A 45 -25.87 -9.06 -21.32
C SER A 45 -25.01 -9.49 -20.15
N LEU A 46 -25.64 -9.81 -19.02
CA LEU A 46 -24.94 -10.29 -17.83
C LEU A 46 -24.95 -11.83 -17.77
N PRO A 47 -23.89 -12.46 -17.23
CA PRO A 47 -23.88 -13.89 -16.96
C PRO A 47 -25.05 -14.29 -16.07
N ALA A 48 -25.52 -15.53 -16.21
CA ALA A 48 -26.51 -16.07 -15.29
C ALA A 48 -25.96 -16.05 -13.85
N ASP A 49 -26.80 -15.65 -12.90
CA ASP A 49 -26.50 -15.68 -11.48
C ASP A 49 -27.40 -16.70 -10.78
N GLU A 50 -26.79 -17.54 -9.96
CA GLU A 50 -27.49 -18.52 -9.11
C GLU A 50 -27.38 -18.16 -7.62
N LYS A 51 -26.52 -17.21 -7.27
CA LYS A 51 -26.14 -16.88 -5.88
C LYS A 51 -26.81 -15.60 -5.36
N GLY A 52 -27.41 -14.79 -6.22
CA GLY A 52 -27.91 -13.45 -5.91
C GLY A 52 -26.84 -12.36 -6.01
N PHE A 53 -25.60 -12.69 -6.42
CA PHE A 53 -24.49 -11.76 -6.53
C PHE A 53 -23.42 -12.24 -7.51
N TRP A 54 -22.66 -11.29 -8.06
CA TRP A 54 -21.43 -11.54 -8.82
C TRP A 54 -20.20 -11.08 -8.06
N VAL A 55 -19.07 -11.72 -8.34
CA VAL A 55 -17.75 -11.15 -8.04
C VAL A 55 -17.20 -10.57 -9.33
N VAL A 56 -17.15 -9.24 -9.40
CA VAL A 56 -16.60 -8.52 -10.55
C VAL A 56 -15.12 -8.27 -10.27
N LYS A 57 -14.25 -8.90 -11.05
CA LYS A 57 -12.79 -8.75 -10.92
C LYS A 57 -12.27 -7.88 -12.07
N VAL A 58 -11.40 -6.93 -11.75
CA VAL A 58 -10.78 -6.01 -12.70
C VAL A 58 -9.26 -6.15 -12.64
N LYS A 59 -8.64 -6.38 -13.79
CA LYS A 59 -7.19 -6.50 -13.95
C LYS A 59 -6.66 -5.46 -14.93
N LYS A 60 -5.56 -4.81 -14.55
CA LYS A 60 -4.81 -3.90 -15.43
C LYS A 60 -3.33 -4.02 -15.07
N ALA A 61 -2.47 -4.20 -16.07
CA ALA A 61 -1.03 -4.25 -15.85
C ALA A 61 -0.54 -2.97 -15.16
N GLY A 62 0.35 -3.10 -14.18
CA GLY A 62 0.83 -1.99 -13.35
C GLY A 62 -0.14 -1.57 -12.24
N TYR A 63 -1.24 -2.30 -12.04
CA TYR A 63 -2.19 -2.09 -10.95
C TYR A 63 -2.43 -3.39 -10.18
N VAL A 64 -2.68 -3.26 -8.89
CA VAL A 64 -3.10 -4.38 -8.05
C VAL A 64 -4.50 -4.82 -8.47
N THR A 65 -4.68 -6.13 -8.64
CA THR A 65 -5.96 -6.72 -9.02
C THR A 65 -7.02 -6.39 -7.99
N GLN A 66 -8.22 -6.06 -8.47
CA GLN A 66 -9.36 -5.71 -7.62
C GLN A 66 -10.51 -6.66 -7.88
N ALA A 67 -11.28 -6.97 -6.83
CA ALA A 67 -12.53 -7.69 -6.94
C ALA A 67 -13.60 -7.06 -6.05
N VAL A 68 -14.83 -7.01 -6.54
CA VAL A 68 -15.95 -6.43 -5.81
C VAL A 68 -17.15 -7.37 -5.89
N LYS A 69 -17.69 -7.71 -4.73
CA LYS A 69 -18.96 -8.44 -4.62
C LYS A 69 -20.14 -7.50 -4.87
N VAL A 70 -20.90 -7.75 -5.94
CA VAL A 70 -22.02 -6.91 -6.39
C VAL A 70 -23.31 -7.72 -6.36
N ALA A 71 -24.31 -7.24 -5.60
CA ALA A 71 -25.63 -7.87 -5.56
C ALA A 71 -26.37 -7.69 -6.89
N VAL A 72 -27.06 -8.73 -7.35
CA VAL A 72 -27.86 -8.68 -8.57
C VAL A 72 -29.15 -7.88 -8.31
N GLN A 73 -29.44 -6.95 -9.21
CA GLN A 73 -30.63 -6.10 -9.16
C GLN A 73 -31.32 -6.10 -10.53
N GLU A 74 -32.64 -5.88 -10.57
CA GLU A 74 -33.40 -5.78 -11.83
C GLU A 74 -32.83 -4.68 -12.75
N LYS A 75 -32.35 -3.59 -12.15
CA LYS A 75 -31.66 -2.49 -12.83
C LYS A 75 -30.34 -2.23 -12.13
N MET A 76 -29.24 -2.52 -12.82
CA MET A 76 -27.92 -2.30 -12.26
C MET A 76 -27.54 -0.81 -12.38
N PRO A 77 -27.20 -0.13 -11.28
CA PRO A 77 -26.52 1.16 -11.36
C PRO A 77 -25.07 0.98 -11.89
N PRO A 78 -24.42 2.05 -12.38
CA PRO A 78 -23.03 1.95 -12.79
C PRO A 78 -22.15 1.57 -11.60
N LEU A 79 -21.17 0.69 -11.83
CA LEU A 79 -20.20 0.26 -10.84
C LEU A 79 -18.88 0.99 -11.09
N ILE A 80 -18.32 1.66 -10.08
CA ILE A 80 -16.94 2.15 -10.15
C ILE A 80 -16.01 1.16 -9.46
N VAL A 81 -14.89 0.85 -10.09
CA VAL A 81 -13.80 0.06 -9.51
C VAL A 81 -12.55 0.92 -9.55
N HIS A 82 -12.08 1.32 -8.37
CA HIS A 82 -10.83 2.03 -8.20
C HIS A 82 -9.70 1.01 -8.05
N LEU A 83 -8.65 1.13 -8.86
CA LEU A 83 -7.47 0.28 -8.78
C LEU A 83 -6.31 1.05 -8.17
N MET A 84 -5.51 0.35 -7.36
CA MET A 84 -4.27 0.89 -6.84
C MET A 84 -3.14 0.60 -7.83
N PRO A 85 -2.39 1.60 -8.30
CA PRO A 85 -1.18 1.35 -9.07
C PRO A 85 -0.13 0.66 -8.20
N VAL A 86 0.66 -0.22 -8.81
CA VAL A 86 1.82 -0.82 -8.15
C VAL A 86 2.77 0.29 -7.71
N ALA A 87 3.07 0.37 -6.41
CA ALA A 87 3.80 1.51 -5.86
C ALA A 87 5.29 1.44 -6.17
N GLU A 88 5.89 0.25 -6.11
CA GLU A 88 7.30 0.02 -6.42
C GLU A 88 7.48 -1.37 -7.08
N THR A 89 8.38 -1.44 -8.06
CA THR A 89 8.83 -2.71 -8.66
C THR A 89 10.33 -2.85 -8.42
N LYS A 90 10.75 -3.95 -7.81
CA LYS A 90 12.18 -4.27 -7.60
C LYS A 90 12.58 -5.54 -8.31
N TYR A 91 13.87 -5.66 -8.59
CA TYR A 91 14.49 -6.85 -9.14
C TYR A 91 15.46 -7.41 -8.10
N ILE A 92 15.35 -8.71 -7.83
CA ILE A 92 16.18 -9.43 -6.86
C ILE A 92 16.87 -10.61 -7.56
N GLU A 93 18.03 -11.01 -7.03
CA GLU A 93 18.81 -12.14 -7.53
C GLU A 93 18.94 -13.25 -6.48
N ASN A 94 19.26 -14.47 -6.93
CA ASN A 94 19.46 -15.65 -6.11
C ASN A 94 18.30 -15.94 -5.14
N ILE A 95 17.06 -15.92 -5.64
CA ILE A 95 15.83 -16.07 -4.84
C ILE A 95 15.72 -17.39 -4.06
N GLU A 96 16.58 -18.36 -4.35
CA GLU A 96 16.73 -19.57 -3.55
C GLU A 96 17.34 -19.31 -2.16
N LYS A 97 18.02 -18.18 -1.96
CA LYS A 97 18.54 -17.73 -0.66
C LYS A 97 17.49 -16.91 0.08
N ALA A 98 17.67 -16.74 1.39
CA ALA A 98 16.88 -15.80 2.16
C ALA A 98 17.03 -14.37 1.60
N GLN A 99 15.92 -13.65 1.53
CA GLN A 99 15.84 -12.30 0.99
C GLN A 99 15.24 -11.38 2.03
N GLY A 100 15.71 -10.15 2.09
CA GLY A 100 14.85 -9.06 2.53
C GLY A 100 14.76 -8.05 1.41
N ILE A 101 13.65 -7.33 1.37
CA ILE A 101 13.31 -6.42 0.29
C ILE A 101 12.69 -5.20 0.94
N SER A 102 13.40 -4.08 0.87
CA SER A 102 12.98 -2.83 1.50
C SER A 102 12.34 -1.92 0.46
N SER A 103 11.22 -1.32 0.78
CA SER A 103 10.50 -0.32 -0.01
C SER A 103 11.01 1.08 0.31
N LEU A 104 10.97 1.99 -0.67
CA LEU A 104 11.16 3.43 -0.42
C LEU A 104 9.89 4.11 0.13
N ILE A 105 8.78 3.38 0.16
CA ILE A 105 7.46 3.86 0.55
C ILE A 105 7.06 3.20 1.87
N MET A 106 6.67 4.03 2.85
CA MET A 106 6.16 3.63 4.17
C MET A 106 7.05 2.67 4.95
N ASP A 107 8.38 2.77 4.77
CA ASP A 107 9.36 1.88 5.42
C ASP A 107 8.98 0.40 5.30
N ALA A 108 8.34 0.02 4.18
CA ALA A 108 7.80 -1.31 4.04
C ALA A 108 8.91 -2.33 3.78
N HIS A 109 8.84 -3.51 4.39
CA HIS A 109 9.79 -4.59 4.19
C HIS A 109 9.08 -5.91 3.93
N VAL A 110 9.66 -6.71 3.04
CA VAL A 110 9.29 -8.11 2.83
C VAL A 110 10.51 -8.96 3.12
N ILE A 111 10.35 -9.92 4.01
CA ILE A 111 11.42 -10.81 4.46
C ILE A 111 11.02 -12.24 4.10
N LEU A 112 11.88 -12.91 3.35
CA LEU A 112 11.71 -14.28 2.89
C LEU A 112 12.80 -15.19 3.48
N PRO A 113 12.45 -16.38 4.01
CA PRO A 113 13.43 -17.39 4.35
C PRO A 113 14.07 -17.99 3.08
N GLU A 114 15.11 -18.81 3.25
CA GLU A 114 15.69 -19.56 2.13
C GLU A 114 14.68 -20.54 1.50
N ALA A 115 14.83 -20.75 0.20
CA ALA A 115 13.98 -21.61 -0.63
C ALA A 115 12.48 -21.34 -0.41
N ALA A 116 12.11 -20.06 -0.27
CA ALA A 116 10.73 -19.66 0.01
C ALA A 116 9.83 -19.69 -1.22
N LEU A 117 10.37 -19.51 -2.43
CA LEU A 117 9.58 -19.30 -3.64
C LEU A 117 9.44 -20.56 -4.48
N VAL A 118 8.23 -20.82 -4.94
CA VAL A 118 7.87 -21.92 -5.85
C VAL A 118 6.97 -21.43 -6.99
N TYR A 119 6.97 -22.16 -8.10
CA TYR A 119 5.96 -22.01 -9.14
C TYR A 119 4.60 -22.59 -8.69
N ALA A 120 3.56 -22.33 -9.48
CA ALA A 120 2.20 -22.82 -9.21
C ALA A 120 2.09 -24.35 -9.10
N ASP A 121 3.02 -25.11 -9.71
CA ASP A 121 3.09 -26.57 -9.62
C ASP A 121 3.90 -27.08 -8.40
N GLY A 122 4.40 -26.17 -7.56
CA GLY A 122 5.20 -26.46 -6.38
C GLY A 122 6.70 -26.64 -6.66
N THR A 123 7.15 -26.50 -7.90
CA THR A 123 8.59 -26.58 -8.21
C THR A 123 9.36 -25.39 -7.63
N PRO A 124 10.52 -25.59 -6.97
CA PRO A 124 11.32 -24.50 -6.44
C PRO A 124 11.75 -23.50 -7.51
N ALA A 125 11.57 -22.22 -7.24
CA ALA A 125 12.06 -21.13 -8.09
C ALA A 125 13.48 -20.72 -7.66
N THR A 126 14.34 -20.45 -8.63
CA THR A 126 15.75 -20.08 -8.41
C THR A 126 16.18 -19.00 -9.38
N GLY A 127 17.22 -18.24 -9.03
CA GLY A 127 17.76 -17.19 -9.90
C GLY A 127 17.10 -15.84 -9.65
N LYS A 128 16.64 -15.16 -10.70
CA LYS A 128 16.17 -13.77 -10.63
C LYS A 128 14.65 -13.69 -10.52
N ALA A 129 14.16 -12.71 -9.77
CA ALA A 129 12.75 -12.39 -9.70
C ALA A 129 12.51 -10.89 -9.72
N ARG A 130 11.30 -10.54 -10.14
CA ARG A 130 10.71 -9.21 -9.99
C ARG A 130 9.68 -9.26 -8.87
N VAL A 131 9.70 -8.27 -7.99
CA VAL A 131 8.73 -8.10 -6.90
C VAL A 131 7.99 -6.79 -7.08
N GLU A 132 6.67 -6.84 -6.96
CA GLU A 132 5.78 -5.69 -6.92
C GLU A 132 5.38 -5.46 -5.45
N LEU A 133 5.70 -4.28 -4.93
CA LEU A 133 5.43 -3.86 -3.56
C LEU A 133 4.48 -2.68 -3.60
N THR A 134 3.36 -2.79 -2.89
CA THR A 134 2.40 -1.71 -2.80
C THR A 134 1.95 -1.59 -1.35
N PRO A 135 2.62 -0.79 -0.51
CA PRO A 135 2.04 -0.35 0.76
C PRO A 135 1.03 0.79 0.50
N TRP A 136 -0.11 0.79 1.21
CA TRP A 136 -1.14 1.81 1.08
C TRP A 136 -1.02 2.85 2.18
N ASN A 137 -1.00 4.13 1.80
CA ASN A 137 -1.08 5.20 2.77
C ASN A 137 -2.54 5.40 3.21
N ILE A 138 -2.88 4.87 4.38
CA ILE A 138 -4.23 4.95 4.95
C ILE A 138 -4.64 6.39 5.36
N ASP A 139 -3.72 7.36 5.40
CA ASP A 139 -4.02 8.79 5.58
C ASP A 139 -4.18 9.53 4.23
N SER A 140 -4.54 8.81 3.16
CA SER A 140 -4.66 9.38 1.83
C SER A 140 -5.83 8.81 1.03
N ASP A 141 -5.93 9.25 -0.23
CA ASP A 141 -6.91 8.73 -1.19
C ASP A 141 -6.58 7.31 -1.67
N ASP A 142 -5.47 6.70 -1.24
CA ASP A 142 -5.18 5.27 -1.47
C ASP A 142 -6.34 4.37 -0.99
N LEU A 143 -7.04 4.77 0.09
CA LEU A 143 -8.22 4.07 0.60
C LEU A 143 -9.38 4.01 -0.41
N LYS A 144 -9.44 4.87 -1.43
CA LYS A 144 -10.45 4.77 -2.50
C LYS A 144 -10.33 3.46 -3.27
N ALA A 145 -9.11 2.94 -3.40
CA ALA A 145 -8.83 1.64 -4.00
C ALA A 145 -8.73 0.51 -2.97
N MET A 146 -9.26 0.67 -1.74
CA MET A 146 -9.31 -0.42 -0.77
C MET A 146 -10.19 -1.57 -1.32
N PRO A 147 -9.63 -2.79 -1.47
CA PRO A 147 -10.40 -3.94 -1.92
C PRO A 147 -11.70 -4.16 -1.16
N ALA A 148 -12.74 -4.59 -1.88
CA ALA A 148 -14.09 -4.85 -1.37
C ALA A 148 -14.71 -3.72 -0.52
N ASN A 149 -14.22 -2.48 -0.62
CA ASN A 149 -14.65 -1.38 0.23
C ASN A 149 -14.48 -1.67 1.74
N GLY A 150 -13.46 -2.47 2.09
CA GLY A 150 -13.24 -2.91 3.47
C GLY A 150 -14.25 -3.93 3.99
N ARG A 151 -15.06 -4.56 3.13
CA ARG A 151 -15.96 -5.65 3.56
C ARG A 151 -15.21 -6.96 3.71
N ALA A 152 -15.45 -7.62 4.84
CA ALA A 152 -14.79 -8.86 5.21
C ALA A 152 -15.78 -9.96 5.60
N ILE A 153 -15.29 -11.19 5.65
CA ILE A 153 -15.96 -12.34 6.25
C ILE A 153 -15.09 -12.90 7.37
N THR A 154 -15.66 -13.04 8.56
CA THR A 154 -14.97 -13.60 9.73
C THR A 154 -14.79 -15.11 9.61
N ALA A 155 -13.94 -15.69 10.46
CA ALA A 155 -13.78 -17.14 10.56
C ALA A 155 -15.09 -17.89 10.92
N ASP A 156 -16.06 -17.18 11.51
CA ASP A 156 -17.40 -17.68 11.84
C ASP A 156 -18.44 -17.40 10.74
N ASN A 157 -18.00 -17.03 9.53
CA ASN A 157 -18.82 -16.68 8.37
C ASN A 157 -19.76 -15.48 8.59
N GLN A 158 -19.33 -14.47 9.35
CA GLN A 158 -20.08 -13.22 9.50
C GLN A 158 -19.48 -12.13 8.60
N GLU A 159 -20.32 -11.47 7.80
CA GLU A 159 -19.86 -10.29 7.07
C GLU A 159 -19.72 -9.09 8.01
N VAL A 160 -18.58 -8.39 7.94
CA VAL A 160 -18.26 -7.22 8.76
C VAL A 160 -17.60 -6.13 7.90
N ASP A 161 -17.66 -4.89 8.34
CA ASP A 161 -16.88 -3.81 7.77
C ASP A 161 -15.56 -3.65 8.55
N LEU A 162 -14.51 -3.21 7.87
CA LEU A 162 -13.20 -2.98 8.45
C LEU A 162 -12.85 -1.48 8.48
N ILE A 163 -11.98 -1.13 9.43
CA ILE A 163 -11.21 0.12 9.46
C ILE A 163 -9.72 -0.21 9.53
N SER A 164 -8.95 0.46 8.67
CA SER A 164 -7.57 0.07 8.42
C SER A 164 -6.56 0.76 9.31
N ALA A 165 -5.69 -0.04 9.93
CA ALA A 165 -4.43 0.44 10.49
C ALA A 165 -3.28 0.27 9.48
N GLY A 166 -3.44 -0.60 8.48
CA GLY A 166 -2.49 -0.73 7.40
C GLY A 166 -2.84 -1.80 6.38
N LEU A 167 -2.36 -1.61 5.15
CA LEU A 167 -2.62 -2.47 4.01
C LEU A 167 -1.38 -2.56 3.12
N MET A 168 -1.01 -3.77 2.71
CA MET A 168 0.05 -3.98 1.72
C MET A 168 -0.28 -5.12 0.77
N ALA A 169 0.05 -4.95 -0.51
CA ALA A 169 0.07 -6.02 -1.50
C ALA A 169 1.51 -6.33 -1.94
N VAL A 170 1.81 -7.62 -2.05
CA VAL A 170 3.11 -8.12 -2.50
C VAL A 170 2.89 -9.21 -3.54
N ALA A 171 3.55 -9.09 -4.69
CA ALA A 171 3.51 -10.12 -5.73
C ALA A 171 4.92 -10.38 -6.28
N PHE A 172 5.24 -11.66 -6.52
CA PHE A 172 6.53 -12.10 -7.06
C PHE A 172 6.35 -12.75 -8.42
N TYR A 173 7.29 -12.48 -9.32
CA TYR A 173 7.34 -13.05 -10.66
C TYR A 173 8.76 -13.45 -11.02
N ASP A 174 8.94 -14.51 -11.79
CA ASP A 174 10.23 -14.80 -12.41
C ASP A 174 10.55 -13.82 -13.56
N GLU A 175 11.73 -13.92 -14.17
CA GLU A 175 12.12 -13.07 -15.31
C GLU A 175 11.20 -13.22 -16.53
N ALA A 176 10.54 -14.37 -16.68
CA ALA A 176 9.60 -14.63 -17.77
C ALA A 176 8.18 -14.10 -17.47
N GLY A 177 7.94 -13.58 -16.26
CA GLY A 177 6.65 -13.04 -15.82
C GLY A 177 5.71 -14.09 -15.23
N HIS A 178 6.18 -15.31 -14.94
CA HIS A 178 5.37 -16.30 -14.23
C HIS A 178 5.26 -15.93 -12.75
N ALA A 179 4.04 -15.94 -12.22
CA ALA A 179 3.81 -15.69 -10.80
C ALA A 179 4.46 -16.77 -9.92
N LEU A 180 5.05 -16.34 -8.81
CA LEU A 180 5.68 -17.17 -7.79
C LEU A 180 4.85 -17.12 -6.51
N ASN A 181 4.84 -18.22 -5.76
CA ASN A 181 4.15 -18.36 -4.48
C ASN A 181 5.12 -18.80 -3.38
N LEU A 182 4.67 -18.71 -2.13
CA LEU A 182 5.39 -19.29 -1.00
C LEU A 182 5.30 -20.82 -1.03
N ALA A 183 6.41 -21.49 -0.77
CA ALA A 183 6.48 -22.94 -0.63
C ALA A 183 5.67 -23.40 0.58
N GLU A 184 5.14 -24.62 0.53
CA GLU A 184 4.36 -25.20 1.63
C GLU A 184 5.13 -25.15 2.96
N GLY A 185 4.49 -24.64 4.00
CA GLY A 185 5.08 -24.49 5.34
C GLY A 185 6.09 -23.33 5.49
N LYS A 186 6.36 -22.56 4.43
CA LYS A 186 7.15 -21.32 4.50
C LYS A 186 6.23 -20.11 4.69
N THR A 187 6.76 -19.08 5.34
CA THR A 187 6.07 -17.81 5.56
C THR A 187 6.97 -16.66 5.12
N ALA A 188 6.37 -15.52 4.79
CA ALA A 188 7.07 -14.25 4.66
C ALA A 188 6.76 -13.36 5.86
N THR A 189 7.69 -12.47 6.25
CA THR A 189 7.40 -11.40 7.20
C THR A 189 7.23 -10.09 6.45
N LEU A 190 6.10 -9.44 6.69
CA LEU A 190 5.73 -8.14 6.15
C LEU A 190 5.88 -7.10 7.26
N GLN A 191 6.54 -6.00 6.97
CA GLN A 191 6.60 -4.84 7.87
C GLN A 191 6.23 -3.56 7.12
N MET A 192 5.64 -2.59 7.81
CA MET A 192 5.49 -1.22 7.30
C MET A 192 5.18 -0.24 8.44
N SER A 193 5.35 1.06 8.19
CA SER A 193 5.04 2.09 9.18
C SER A 193 3.54 2.31 9.36
N LEU A 194 3.15 2.57 10.61
CA LEU A 194 1.79 2.92 11.00
C LEU A 194 1.68 4.43 11.13
N PRO A 195 0.84 5.11 10.33
CA PRO A 195 0.73 6.58 10.37
C PRO A 195 -0.01 7.12 11.58
N PHE A 196 -0.76 6.27 12.29
CA PHE A 196 -1.53 6.63 13.47
C PHE A 196 -1.11 5.78 14.67
N SER A 197 -1.18 6.36 15.87
CA SER A 197 -1.02 5.63 17.13
C SER A 197 -2.34 5.10 17.70
N ASN A 198 -3.47 5.44 17.08
CA ASN A 198 -4.80 4.98 17.46
C ASN A 198 -5.69 4.91 16.20
N ILE A 199 -6.56 3.91 16.11
CA ILE A 199 -7.57 3.79 15.06
C ILE A 199 -8.91 3.45 15.70
N ASP A 200 -9.90 4.33 15.60
CA ASP A 200 -11.27 4.10 16.13
C ASP A 200 -11.29 3.66 17.61
N GLY A 201 -10.43 4.26 18.43
CA GLY A 201 -10.31 3.93 19.84
C GLY A 201 -9.41 2.73 20.15
N HIS A 202 -8.90 2.01 19.15
CA HIS A 202 -7.89 0.97 19.31
C HIS A 202 -6.49 1.58 19.43
N ASP A 203 -5.84 1.42 20.59
CA ASP A 203 -4.46 1.89 20.83
C ASP A 203 -3.44 1.01 20.09
N LEU A 204 -2.58 1.64 19.29
CA LEU A 204 -1.53 0.99 18.50
C LEU A 204 -0.17 1.14 19.20
N SER A 205 -0.12 0.94 20.51
CA SER A 205 1.13 0.98 21.26
C SER A 205 1.99 -0.25 20.97
N ALA A 206 3.31 -0.10 21.10
CA ALA A 206 4.26 -1.19 20.86
C ALA A 206 3.99 -2.40 21.78
N GLY A 207 4.05 -3.59 21.19
CA GLY A 207 3.62 -4.85 21.80
C GLY A 207 2.12 -5.14 21.67
N GLY A 208 1.32 -4.17 21.22
CA GLY A 208 -0.08 -4.37 20.86
C GLY A 208 -0.23 -5.26 19.63
N THR A 209 -1.42 -5.82 19.45
CA THR A 209 -1.73 -6.74 18.36
C THR A 209 -2.90 -6.26 17.51
N ILE A 210 -2.84 -6.52 16.21
CA ILE A 210 -3.84 -6.09 15.22
C ILE A 210 -4.33 -7.32 14.44
N PRO A 211 -5.65 -7.55 14.30
CA PRO A 211 -6.17 -8.66 13.52
C PRO A 211 -5.72 -8.61 12.05
N MET A 212 -5.40 -9.77 11.49
CA MET A 212 -4.96 -9.91 10.10
C MET A 212 -6.08 -10.41 9.19
N TRP A 213 -6.12 -9.88 7.96
CA TRP A 213 -7.04 -10.28 6.91
C TRP A 213 -6.29 -10.39 5.59
N TYR A 214 -6.62 -11.39 4.77
CA TYR A 214 -6.15 -11.40 3.38
C TYR A 214 -7.30 -11.18 2.42
N PHE A 215 -7.00 -10.62 1.25
CA PHE A 215 -8.02 -10.40 0.24
C PHE A 215 -8.28 -11.67 -0.56
N ASN A 216 -9.49 -12.23 -0.44
CA ASN A 216 -9.92 -13.35 -1.26
C ASN A 216 -10.62 -12.84 -2.53
N GLU A 217 -9.86 -12.77 -3.63
CA GLU A 217 -10.38 -12.34 -4.93
C GLU A 217 -11.56 -13.17 -5.44
N SER A 218 -11.67 -14.44 -5.05
CA SER A 218 -12.77 -15.34 -5.48
C SER A 218 -14.06 -15.05 -4.73
N LEU A 219 -13.98 -14.48 -3.53
CA LEU A 219 -15.13 -14.03 -2.74
C LEU A 219 -15.44 -12.55 -2.98
N GLY A 220 -14.46 -11.78 -3.44
CA GLY A 220 -14.54 -10.32 -3.49
C GLY A 220 -14.71 -9.71 -2.10
N LEU A 221 -14.09 -10.33 -1.08
CA LEU A 221 -14.15 -9.96 0.33
C LEU A 221 -12.78 -10.20 0.99
N TRP A 222 -12.50 -9.43 2.04
CA TRP A 222 -11.43 -9.76 2.99
C TRP A 222 -11.82 -11.00 3.81
N GLU A 223 -10.87 -11.87 4.13
CA GLU A 223 -11.16 -13.12 4.84
C GLU A 223 -10.24 -13.27 6.05
N GLU A 224 -10.84 -13.59 7.19
CA GLU A 224 -10.16 -14.08 8.40
C GLU A 224 -10.26 -15.61 8.36
N THR A 225 -9.22 -16.31 7.88
CA THR A 225 -9.25 -17.78 7.88
C THR A 225 -8.66 -18.39 9.16
N PRO A 226 -9.10 -19.61 9.53
CA PRO A 226 -8.47 -20.39 10.58
C PRO A 226 -6.97 -20.64 10.38
N ASP A 227 -6.52 -20.79 9.13
CA ASP A 227 -5.12 -21.08 8.76
C ASP A 227 -4.23 -19.83 8.82
N VAL A 228 -4.86 -18.65 8.92
CA VAL A 228 -4.24 -17.33 9.00
C VAL A 228 -4.51 -16.67 10.36
N LYS A 229 -5.09 -17.39 11.34
CA LYS A 229 -5.29 -16.88 12.71
C LYS A 229 -3.96 -16.41 13.28
N GLY A 230 -3.76 -15.11 13.22
CA GLY A 230 -2.54 -14.43 13.53
C GLY A 230 -2.87 -12.96 13.75
N GLU A 231 -2.13 -12.36 14.64
CA GLU A 231 -2.19 -10.93 14.85
C GLU A 231 -0.86 -10.35 14.42
N ALA A 232 -0.91 -9.23 13.71
CA ALA A 232 0.28 -8.47 13.49
C ALA A 232 0.66 -7.74 14.76
N ILE A 233 1.96 -7.66 15.04
CA ILE A 233 2.48 -7.07 16.26
C ILE A 233 2.92 -5.65 15.94
N VAL A 234 2.52 -4.70 16.76
CA VAL A 234 3.06 -3.35 16.68
C VAL A 234 4.45 -3.33 17.32
N VAL A 235 5.44 -2.88 16.59
CA VAL A 235 6.83 -2.75 17.05
C VAL A 235 7.29 -1.30 16.91
N THR A 236 8.35 -0.94 17.61
CA THR A 236 8.99 0.37 17.48
C THR A 236 10.32 0.20 16.76
N ARG A 237 10.61 1.06 15.78
CA ARG A 237 11.99 1.20 15.28
C ARG A 237 12.73 2.21 16.15
N ASP A 238 13.72 1.74 16.91
CA ASP A 238 14.48 2.57 17.84
C ASP A 238 15.32 3.62 17.09
N GLY A 239 15.34 4.84 17.66
CA GLY A 239 15.93 6.04 17.06
C GLY A 239 14.90 7.10 16.67
N GLU A 240 13.70 6.68 16.23
CA GLU A 240 12.69 7.59 15.66
C GLU A 240 11.30 7.52 16.34
N LYS A 241 11.08 6.59 17.29
CA LYS A 241 9.76 6.31 17.89
C LYS A 241 8.66 6.08 16.84
N MET A 242 9.04 5.55 15.68
CA MET A 242 8.10 5.20 14.62
C MET A 242 7.45 3.86 14.94
N LEU A 243 6.12 3.84 14.94
CA LEU A 243 5.35 2.61 15.07
C LEU A 243 5.34 1.87 13.74
N MET A 244 5.62 0.58 13.79
CA MET A 244 5.61 -0.32 12.65
C MET A 244 4.67 -1.47 12.96
N VAL A 245 4.04 -2.03 11.94
CA VAL A 245 3.36 -3.32 12.03
C VAL A 245 4.31 -4.40 11.52
N GLU A 246 4.37 -5.54 12.20
CA GLU A 246 5.06 -6.74 11.73
C GLU A 246 4.07 -7.91 11.67
N ALA A 247 3.99 -8.55 10.50
CA ALA A 247 3.04 -9.61 10.24
C ALA A 247 3.69 -10.79 9.52
N THR A 248 3.37 -12.01 9.94
CA THR A 248 3.84 -13.22 9.26
C THR A 248 2.73 -13.78 8.39
N VAL A 249 3.00 -13.95 7.09
CA VAL A 249 2.00 -14.36 6.09
C VAL A 249 2.37 -15.70 5.45
N PRO A 250 1.40 -16.64 5.27
CA PRO A 250 1.66 -17.95 4.68
C PRO A 250 1.55 -17.98 3.15
N HIS A 251 1.02 -16.92 2.52
CA HIS A 251 0.93 -16.79 1.06
C HIS A 251 0.98 -15.32 0.63
N PHE A 252 1.24 -15.09 -0.65
CA PHE A 252 1.14 -13.76 -1.24
C PHE A 252 -0.31 -13.41 -1.58
N SER A 253 -0.71 -12.22 -1.20
CA SER A 253 -1.99 -11.58 -1.51
C SER A 253 -1.89 -10.11 -1.08
N SER A 254 -2.98 -9.36 -1.20
CA SER A 254 -3.16 -8.17 -0.37
C SER A 254 -3.44 -8.59 1.07
N TRP A 255 -2.79 -7.93 2.02
CA TRP A 255 -2.86 -8.18 3.45
C TRP A 255 -3.23 -6.91 4.20
N ASN A 256 -4.17 -7.03 5.12
CA ASN A 256 -4.73 -5.94 5.90
C ASN A 256 -4.53 -6.19 7.40
N TRP A 257 -4.26 -5.13 8.15
CA TRP A 257 -4.15 -5.11 9.61
C TRP A 257 -5.22 -4.19 10.16
N ASP A 258 -6.38 -4.78 10.44
CA ASP A 258 -7.62 -4.02 10.55
C ASP A 258 -8.46 -4.46 11.73
N PHE A 259 -9.22 -3.49 12.23
CA PHE A 259 -10.23 -3.71 13.25
C PHE A 259 -11.62 -3.80 12.61
N LYS A 260 -12.50 -4.55 13.26
CA LYS A 260 -13.92 -4.59 12.89
C LYS A 260 -14.53 -3.23 13.19
N TYR A 261 -15.18 -2.65 12.21
CA TYR A 261 -15.82 -1.34 12.29
C TYR A 261 -17.34 -1.53 12.35
N THR A 262 -17.97 -1.13 13.47
CA THR A 262 -19.42 -1.33 13.68
C THR A 262 -20.15 -0.02 14.00
N PRO A 263 -20.19 0.93 13.07
CA PRO A 263 -20.92 2.18 13.24
C PRO A 263 -22.44 1.97 13.06
N ALA A 264 -23.25 2.91 13.56
CA ALA A 264 -24.71 2.79 13.56
C ALA A 264 -25.45 3.83 12.68
N GLY A 265 -24.73 4.80 12.13
CA GLY A 265 -25.30 5.90 11.36
C GLY A 265 -25.85 5.48 10.01
N THR A 266 -26.81 6.27 9.50
CA THR A 266 -27.43 6.06 8.20
C THR A 266 -27.63 7.39 7.49
N THR A 267 -27.61 7.39 6.15
CA THR A 267 -27.98 8.56 5.35
C THR A 267 -28.60 8.13 4.02
N PHE A 268 -29.55 8.90 3.50
CA PHE A 268 -30.12 8.70 2.18
C PHE A 268 -29.32 9.45 1.12
N LEU A 269 -28.88 8.75 0.07
CA LEU A 269 -28.12 9.31 -1.04
C LEU A 269 -28.96 9.39 -2.30
N GLN A 270 -28.83 10.49 -3.04
CA GLN A 270 -29.41 10.65 -4.37
C GLN A 270 -28.50 11.49 -5.27
N CYS A 271 -28.27 11.03 -6.50
CA CYS A 271 -27.60 11.83 -7.52
C CYS A 271 -28.62 12.54 -8.41
N LEU A 272 -28.28 13.76 -8.83
CA LEU A 272 -29.11 14.58 -9.71
C LEU A 272 -28.34 14.93 -10.98
N ASP A 273 -28.97 14.78 -12.15
CA ASP A 273 -28.42 15.23 -13.43
C ASP A 273 -28.39 16.78 -13.54
N PRO A 274 -27.80 17.36 -14.61
CA PRO A 274 -27.76 18.82 -14.79
C PRO A 274 -29.14 19.49 -14.86
N GLU A 275 -30.20 18.74 -15.20
CA GLU A 275 -31.59 19.19 -15.20
C GLU A 275 -32.28 18.95 -13.84
N SER A 276 -31.52 18.61 -12.79
CA SER A 276 -32.00 18.30 -11.44
C SER A 276 -32.94 17.10 -11.36
N LYS A 277 -32.83 16.14 -12.27
CA LYS A 277 -33.59 14.89 -12.24
C LYS A 277 -32.76 13.77 -11.61
N PRO A 278 -33.38 12.84 -10.88
CA PRO A 278 -32.65 11.72 -10.30
C PRO A 278 -32.01 10.83 -11.36
N ILE A 279 -30.76 10.42 -11.12
CA ILE A 279 -29.96 9.57 -12.02
C ILE A 279 -29.19 8.52 -11.23
N ALA A 280 -29.00 7.34 -11.81
CA ALA A 280 -28.16 6.29 -11.22
C ALA A 280 -26.68 6.70 -11.23
N CYS A 281 -25.96 6.38 -10.18
CA CYS A 281 -24.55 6.77 -10.02
C CYS A 281 -23.82 5.80 -9.09
N SER A 282 -22.49 5.79 -9.18
CA SER A 282 -21.64 5.27 -8.13
C SER A 282 -21.17 6.42 -7.25
N VAL A 283 -21.16 6.24 -5.94
CA VAL A 283 -20.80 7.23 -4.94
C VAL A 283 -19.64 6.70 -4.10
N THR A 284 -18.59 7.50 -3.94
CA THR A 284 -17.47 7.29 -3.02
C THR A 284 -17.52 8.36 -1.93
N ALA A 285 -17.55 7.95 -0.68
CA ALA A 285 -17.50 8.83 0.48
C ALA A 285 -16.12 8.73 1.12
N SER A 286 -15.33 9.81 1.04
CA SER A 286 -14.09 9.97 1.78
C SER A 286 -14.41 10.66 3.11
N VAL A 287 -14.26 9.94 4.20
CA VAL A 287 -14.61 10.36 5.55
C VAL A 287 -13.35 10.61 6.37
N VAL A 288 -13.34 11.72 7.11
CA VAL A 288 -12.36 12.00 8.15
C VAL A 288 -13.09 11.91 9.49
N LEU A 289 -12.70 10.94 10.31
CA LEU A 289 -13.26 10.74 11.66
C LEU A 289 -12.80 11.85 12.61
N THR A 290 -13.42 11.93 13.78
CA THR A 290 -13.11 12.97 14.77
C THR A 290 -11.69 12.86 15.34
N GLY A 291 -11.10 11.67 15.34
CA GLY A 291 -9.70 11.44 15.72
C GLY A 291 -8.69 11.78 14.61
N GLY A 292 -9.17 12.07 13.39
CA GLY A 292 -8.36 12.39 12.22
C GLY A 292 -8.10 11.20 11.29
N GLU A 293 -8.45 9.99 11.71
CA GLU A 293 -8.36 8.79 10.88
C GLU A 293 -9.27 8.91 9.65
N ARG A 294 -8.88 8.26 8.56
CA ARG A 294 -9.64 8.28 7.31
C ARG A 294 -10.34 6.96 7.07
N LEU A 295 -11.52 7.06 6.45
CA LEU A 295 -12.33 5.93 6.04
C LEU A 295 -12.89 6.22 4.65
N VAL A 296 -12.88 5.24 3.76
CA VAL A 296 -13.58 5.36 2.47
C VAL A 296 -14.71 4.35 2.38
N ARG A 297 -15.86 4.79 1.87
CA ARG A 297 -17.02 3.94 1.58
C ARG A 297 -17.54 4.19 0.17
N GLY A 298 -17.57 3.14 -0.66
CA GLY A 298 -18.16 3.13 -1.99
C GLY A 298 -19.52 2.42 -2.03
N THR A 299 -20.42 2.91 -2.88
CA THR A 299 -21.69 2.23 -3.20
C THR A 299 -22.15 2.61 -4.61
N SER A 300 -23.06 1.81 -5.19
CA SER A 300 -23.74 2.16 -6.43
C SER A 300 -25.24 2.20 -6.19
N ILE A 301 -25.88 3.30 -6.58
CA ILE A 301 -27.27 3.60 -6.28
C ILE A 301 -28.06 3.85 -7.57
N GLY A 302 -29.29 3.33 -7.62
CA GLY A 302 -30.22 3.60 -8.71
C GLY A 302 -30.70 5.06 -8.71
N ALA A 303 -31.48 5.43 -9.73
CA ALA A 303 -32.00 6.79 -9.87
C ALA A 303 -32.96 7.16 -8.72
N GLU A 304 -33.61 6.19 -8.11
CA GLU A 304 -34.45 6.36 -6.92
C GLU A 304 -33.66 6.76 -5.66
N GLY A 305 -32.33 6.62 -5.67
CA GLY A 305 -31.49 6.82 -4.50
C GLY A 305 -31.50 5.62 -3.54
N ALA A 306 -30.64 5.62 -2.54
CA ALA A 306 -30.58 4.54 -1.56
C ALA A 306 -30.17 5.03 -0.17
N THR A 307 -30.66 4.36 0.87
CA THR A 307 -30.13 4.53 2.23
C THR A 307 -28.85 3.72 2.37
N VAL A 308 -27.76 4.38 2.72
CA VAL A 308 -26.52 3.72 3.14
C VAL A 308 -26.54 3.54 4.66
N TYR A 309 -26.04 2.37 5.09
CA TYR A 309 -25.95 1.96 6.48
C TYR A 309 -24.49 1.95 6.91
N ASN A 310 -24.25 1.77 8.21
CA ASN A 310 -22.93 1.68 8.80
C ASN A 310 -22.06 2.92 8.49
N MET A 311 -22.67 4.10 8.55
CA MET A 311 -21.93 5.37 8.47
C MET A 311 -21.56 5.83 9.90
N PRO A 312 -20.43 6.53 10.10
CA PRO A 312 -20.06 7.02 11.43
C PRO A 312 -21.10 8.01 11.98
N ASP A 313 -21.30 8.04 13.29
CA ASP A 313 -22.27 8.97 13.90
C ASP A 313 -21.79 10.42 13.85
N LEU A 314 -20.51 10.65 14.19
CA LEU A 314 -19.84 11.94 14.16
C LEU A 314 -18.59 11.86 13.32
N VAL A 315 -18.37 12.89 12.52
CA VAL A 315 -17.22 13.01 11.62
C VAL A 315 -16.67 14.42 11.66
N LYS A 316 -15.39 14.56 11.34
CA LYS A 316 -14.80 15.87 11.08
C LYS A 316 -15.22 16.37 9.70
N GLU A 317 -15.22 15.50 8.71
CA GLU A 317 -15.59 15.85 7.33
C GLU A 317 -16.03 14.62 6.55
N ILE A 318 -16.98 14.78 5.63
CA ILE A 318 -17.21 13.81 4.54
C ILE A 318 -17.23 14.53 3.21
N THR A 319 -16.41 14.04 2.29
CA THR A 319 -16.48 14.40 0.88
C THR A 319 -17.11 13.26 0.09
N TRP A 320 -18.25 13.56 -0.54
CA TRP A 320 -19.00 12.66 -1.41
C TRP A 320 -18.64 12.96 -2.86
N GLU A 321 -18.09 11.98 -3.55
CA GLU A 321 -17.81 12.04 -4.98
C GLU A 321 -18.76 11.07 -5.68
N ALA A 322 -19.40 11.51 -6.76
CA ALA A 322 -20.31 10.66 -7.51
C ALA A 322 -20.03 10.69 -9.00
N VAL A 323 -20.19 9.54 -9.64
CA VAL A 323 -20.02 9.35 -11.08
C VAL A 323 -21.27 8.70 -11.64
N GLY A 324 -21.92 9.39 -12.56
CA GLY A 324 -23.05 8.88 -13.34
C GLY A 324 -22.69 8.80 -14.82
N LEU A 325 -23.52 8.09 -15.58
CA LEU A 325 -23.42 8.03 -17.04
C LEU A 325 -24.71 8.57 -17.64
N SER A 326 -24.58 9.48 -18.60
CA SER A 326 -25.68 9.96 -19.44
C SER A 326 -25.55 9.37 -20.85
N GLY A 327 -26.59 9.53 -21.69
CA GLY A 327 -26.67 8.88 -23.00
C GLY A 327 -25.38 9.01 -23.83
N GLY A 328 -24.94 7.89 -24.41
CA GLY A 328 -23.67 7.82 -25.16
C GLY A 328 -22.41 7.70 -24.30
N ASN A 329 -22.53 7.22 -23.06
CA ASN A 329 -21.44 7.02 -22.08
C ASN A 329 -20.77 8.31 -21.64
N ASN A 330 -21.50 9.42 -21.76
CA ASN A 330 -21.02 10.71 -21.33
C ASN A 330 -21.00 10.73 -19.80
N ARG A 331 -19.79 10.74 -19.25
CA ARG A 331 -19.53 10.79 -17.82
C ARG A 331 -20.09 12.08 -17.22
N LEU A 332 -20.78 11.96 -16.10
CA LEU A 332 -21.17 13.07 -15.24
C LEU A 332 -20.49 12.89 -13.88
N MET A 333 -19.99 13.99 -13.30
CA MET A 333 -19.29 13.97 -12.02
C MET A 333 -19.85 15.02 -11.06
N GLY A 334 -19.94 14.66 -9.78
CA GLY A 334 -20.37 15.52 -8.69
C GLY A 334 -19.44 15.38 -7.49
N LYS A 335 -19.25 16.47 -6.74
CA LYS A 335 -18.52 16.49 -5.47
C LYS A 335 -19.28 17.37 -4.48
N VAL A 336 -19.54 16.84 -3.28
CA VAL A 336 -20.19 17.58 -2.18
C VAL A 336 -19.45 17.27 -0.89
N THR A 337 -19.02 18.30 -0.17
CA THR A 337 -18.47 18.16 1.17
C THR A 337 -19.56 18.48 2.19
N SER A 338 -20.07 17.45 2.87
CA SER A 338 -21.09 17.61 3.91
C SER A 338 -21.22 16.33 4.75
N PRO A 339 -21.13 16.38 6.09
CA PRO A 339 -20.91 17.58 6.89
C PRO A 339 -19.43 18.00 6.91
N LEU A 340 -19.16 19.21 7.38
CA LEU A 340 -17.84 19.72 7.72
C LEU A 340 -17.91 20.31 9.13
N ASP A 341 -17.17 19.74 10.06
CA ASP A 341 -17.09 20.22 11.44
C ASP A 341 -16.23 21.48 11.50
N THR A 342 -16.88 22.59 11.84
CA THR A 342 -16.24 23.90 12.07
C THR A 342 -16.06 24.22 13.56
N THR A 343 -16.53 23.33 14.44
CA THR A 343 -16.60 23.52 15.90
C THR A 343 -15.60 22.69 16.67
N GLY A 344 -15.10 21.60 16.09
CA GLY A 344 -14.16 20.66 16.70
C GLY A 344 -14.80 19.60 17.60
N THR A 345 -16.15 19.52 17.66
CA THR A 345 -16.88 18.51 18.45
C THR A 345 -17.39 17.33 17.63
N GLY A 346 -17.05 17.27 16.35
CA GLY A 346 -17.67 16.37 15.37
C GLY A 346 -19.01 16.91 14.88
N ALA A 347 -19.32 16.61 13.62
CA ALA A 347 -20.58 16.95 12.98
C ALA A 347 -21.40 15.69 12.65
N LEU A 348 -22.71 15.78 12.83
CA LEU A 348 -23.65 14.71 12.46
C LEU A 348 -23.79 14.65 10.93
N ILE A 349 -23.81 13.43 10.40
CA ILE A 349 -24.12 13.22 8.98
C ILE A 349 -25.59 13.59 8.73
N PRO A 350 -25.89 14.45 7.74
CA PRO A 350 -27.27 14.75 7.36
C PRO A 350 -28.06 13.49 7.01
N ALA A 351 -29.34 13.45 7.36
CA ALA A 351 -30.22 12.32 7.05
C ALA A 351 -30.38 12.07 5.54
N SER A 352 -30.09 13.09 4.71
CA SER A 352 -30.11 13.00 3.25
C SER A 352 -29.00 13.86 2.65
N ILE A 353 -28.32 13.32 1.63
CA ILE A 353 -27.34 14.01 0.80
C ILE A 353 -27.78 13.90 -0.66
N SER A 354 -27.81 15.04 -1.35
CA SER A 354 -28.04 15.10 -2.80
C SER A 354 -26.78 15.59 -3.49
N ILE A 355 -26.31 14.85 -4.50
CA ILE A 355 -25.07 15.14 -5.21
C ILE A 355 -25.42 15.58 -6.64
N PRO A 356 -25.33 16.88 -6.97
CA PRO A 356 -25.54 17.35 -8.33
C PRO A 356 -24.36 16.95 -9.21
N LEU A 357 -24.67 16.37 -10.37
CA LEU A 357 -23.69 15.94 -11.36
C LEU A 357 -23.64 16.92 -12.53
N SER A 358 -22.45 17.11 -13.10
CA SER A 358 -22.24 17.93 -14.29
C SER A 358 -21.25 17.27 -15.23
N ALA A 359 -21.24 17.69 -16.49
CA ALA A 359 -20.25 17.22 -17.45
C ALA A 359 -18.84 17.69 -17.02
N PRO A 360 -17.87 16.79 -16.83
CA PRO A 360 -16.51 17.16 -16.49
C PRO A 360 -15.75 17.71 -17.71
N TYR A 361 -14.68 18.46 -17.45
CA TYR A 361 -13.63 18.71 -18.42
C TYR A 361 -12.71 17.49 -18.50
N GLN A 362 -12.10 17.27 -19.66
CA GLN A 362 -11.15 16.17 -19.85
C GLN A 362 -9.90 16.62 -20.61
N PHE A 363 -8.76 16.06 -20.24
CA PHE A 363 -7.49 16.22 -20.93
C PHE A 363 -6.61 14.99 -20.71
N THR A 364 -5.60 14.81 -21.55
CA THR A 364 -4.62 13.73 -21.40
C THR A 364 -3.36 14.27 -20.72
N ALA A 365 -2.86 13.59 -19.70
CA ALA A 365 -1.58 13.89 -19.06
C ALA A 365 -0.57 12.78 -19.32
N GLN A 366 0.68 13.14 -19.62
CA GLN A 366 1.76 12.18 -19.86
C GLN A 366 3.10 12.75 -19.41
N CYS A 367 3.94 11.92 -18.80
CA CYS A 367 5.34 12.25 -18.53
C CYS A 367 6.27 11.70 -19.60
N GLN A 368 7.37 12.40 -19.84
CA GLN A 368 8.40 11.97 -20.79
C GLN A 368 9.80 12.37 -20.30
N LEU A 369 10.79 11.57 -20.71
CA LEU A 369 12.21 11.83 -20.55
C LEU A 369 12.70 12.91 -21.54
N PRO A 370 13.94 13.44 -21.40
CA PRO A 370 14.51 14.43 -22.32
C PRO A 370 14.55 14.00 -23.79
N ASP A 371 14.65 12.69 -24.03
CA ASP A 371 14.66 12.07 -25.37
C ASP A 371 13.25 11.81 -25.94
N LEU A 372 12.21 12.30 -25.26
CA LEU A 372 10.79 12.11 -25.56
C LEU A 372 10.27 10.69 -25.32
N THR A 373 11.06 9.83 -24.67
CA THR A 373 10.58 8.51 -24.26
C THR A 373 9.49 8.67 -23.19
N PRO A 374 8.28 8.12 -23.40
CA PRO A 374 7.23 8.16 -22.39
C PRO A 374 7.61 7.35 -21.16
N ILE A 375 7.29 7.86 -19.98
CA ILE A 375 7.61 7.22 -18.70
C ILE A 375 6.46 7.39 -17.71
N ALA A 376 6.25 6.37 -16.87
CA ALA A 376 5.33 6.50 -15.75
C ALA A 376 5.84 7.57 -14.78
N CYS A 377 4.94 8.24 -14.06
CA CYS A 377 5.33 9.25 -13.09
C CYS A 377 4.24 9.50 -12.06
N ARG A 378 4.66 10.04 -10.91
CA ARG A 378 3.77 10.68 -9.95
C ARG A 378 3.75 12.17 -10.25
N ALA A 379 2.60 12.72 -10.61
CA ALA A 379 2.40 14.11 -10.98
C ALA A 379 1.41 14.79 -10.03
N LYS A 380 1.81 15.90 -9.44
CA LYS A 380 0.93 16.83 -8.74
C LYS A 380 0.49 17.91 -9.71
N ILE A 381 -0.81 18.11 -9.86
CA ILE A 381 -1.41 19.06 -10.81
C ILE A 381 -2.34 20.00 -10.04
N GLU A 382 -2.16 21.29 -10.27
CA GLU A 382 -2.93 22.38 -9.69
C GLU A 382 -3.62 23.15 -10.82
N PHE A 383 -4.91 23.47 -10.64
CA PHE A 383 -5.71 24.16 -11.65
C PHE A 383 -6.00 25.61 -11.23
N ASN A 384 -5.56 26.55 -12.04
CA ASN A 384 -5.87 27.98 -11.93
C ASN A 384 -5.49 28.63 -10.58
N GLY A 385 -4.40 28.19 -9.95
CA GLY A 385 -3.99 28.73 -8.65
C GLY A 385 -4.82 28.19 -7.47
N SER A 386 -5.46 27.03 -7.63
CA SER A 386 -6.23 26.40 -6.55
C SER A 386 -5.33 25.97 -5.40
N ALA A 387 -5.80 26.12 -4.16
CA ALA A 387 -5.11 25.52 -3.03
C ALA A 387 -5.17 23.98 -3.04
N GLU A 388 -6.12 23.41 -3.80
CA GLU A 388 -6.26 21.97 -4.02
C GLU A 388 -5.25 21.53 -5.08
N VAL A 389 -4.40 20.58 -4.71
CA VAL A 389 -3.37 19.99 -5.56
C VAL A 389 -3.65 18.50 -5.62
N ASP A 390 -4.06 18.03 -6.80
CA ASP A 390 -4.35 16.62 -7.01
C ASP A 390 -3.07 15.88 -7.38
N GLU A 391 -2.87 14.70 -6.80
CA GLU A 391 -1.76 13.82 -7.13
C GLU A 391 -2.23 12.64 -7.98
N TYR A 392 -1.63 12.49 -9.15
CA TYR A 392 -1.93 11.47 -10.14
C TYR A 392 -0.71 10.55 -10.35
N ILE A 393 -0.95 9.26 -10.51
CA ILE A 393 0.03 8.24 -10.89
C ILE A 393 -0.28 7.87 -12.34
N LEU A 394 0.52 8.42 -13.23
CA LEU A 394 0.33 8.28 -14.67
C LEU A 394 1.14 7.11 -15.21
N PRO A 395 0.55 6.23 -16.03
CA PRO A 395 1.30 5.21 -16.75
C PRO A 395 2.14 5.85 -17.87
N ALA A 396 3.07 5.09 -18.45
CA ALA A 396 4.00 5.62 -19.45
C ALA A 396 3.28 6.14 -20.71
N GLU A 397 2.23 5.45 -21.16
CA GLU A 397 1.37 5.89 -22.26
C GLU A 397 0.59 7.18 -21.97
N GLY A 398 0.62 7.67 -20.73
CA GLY A 398 -0.22 8.74 -20.24
C GLY A 398 -1.66 8.28 -20.01
N ALA A 399 -2.49 9.16 -19.47
CA ALA A 399 -3.87 8.82 -19.20
C ALA A 399 -4.81 10.01 -19.29
N VAL A 400 -6.10 9.73 -19.47
CA VAL A 400 -7.16 10.74 -19.45
C VAL A 400 -7.48 11.09 -18.00
N ILE A 401 -7.56 12.39 -17.72
CA ILE A 401 -7.98 12.97 -16.45
C ILE A 401 -9.29 13.70 -16.67
N TYR A 402 -10.25 13.46 -15.78
CA TYR A 402 -11.48 14.23 -15.69
C TYR A 402 -11.43 15.17 -14.49
N THR A 403 -11.86 16.41 -14.68
CA THR A 403 -11.91 17.42 -13.62
C THR A 403 -13.18 18.26 -13.71
N GLN A 404 -13.69 18.70 -12.57
CA GLN A 404 -14.84 19.61 -12.51
C GLN A 404 -14.43 21.06 -12.73
N GLN A 405 -13.14 21.38 -12.63
CA GLN A 405 -12.62 22.71 -12.84
C GLN A 405 -12.04 22.84 -14.25
N ALA A 406 -12.33 23.94 -14.94
CA ALA A 406 -11.78 24.19 -16.27
C ALA A 406 -10.25 24.34 -16.20
N PRO A 407 -9.45 23.50 -16.89
CA PRO A 407 -7.99 23.53 -16.78
C PRO A 407 -7.37 24.62 -17.69
N GLN A 408 -7.52 25.90 -17.33
CA GLN A 408 -7.00 27.02 -18.15
C GLN A 408 -5.51 27.28 -17.90
N LEU A 409 -5.12 27.38 -16.63
CA LEU A 409 -3.73 27.51 -16.19
C LEU A 409 -3.40 26.31 -15.32
N ILE A 410 -2.33 25.60 -15.65
CA ILE A 410 -1.88 24.42 -14.93
C ILE A 410 -0.51 24.70 -14.34
N SER A 411 -0.39 24.47 -13.03
CA SER A 411 0.92 24.28 -12.39
C SER A 411 1.07 22.81 -12.09
N TRP A 412 2.27 22.27 -12.32
CA TRP A 412 2.52 20.86 -12.07
C TRP A 412 3.91 20.63 -11.52
N SER A 413 4.05 19.55 -10.75
CA SER A 413 5.34 18.95 -10.42
C SER A 413 5.24 17.45 -10.64
N ALA A 414 6.32 16.83 -11.10
CA ALA A 414 6.38 15.41 -11.36
C ALA A 414 7.63 14.82 -10.73
N LEU A 415 7.51 13.57 -10.29
CA LEU A 415 8.55 12.76 -9.70
C LEU A 415 8.48 11.36 -10.30
N GLN A 416 9.63 10.77 -10.60
CA GLN A 416 9.72 9.36 -10.96
C GLN A 416 10.99 8.73 -10.41
N TYR A 417 10.87 7.51 -9.90
CA TYR A 417 12.01 6.66 -9.55
C TYR A 417 12.14 5.55 -10.58
N GLU A 418 13.37 5.26 -11.02
CA GLU A 418 13.66 4.16 -11.92
C GLU A 418 14.81 3.33 -11.35
N THR A 419 14.54 2.06 -11.07
CA THR A 419 15.58 1.10 -10.68
C THR A 419 16.25 0.55 -11.93
N GLN A 420 17.53 0.85 -12.09
CA GLN A 420 18.37 0.38 -13.18
C GLN A 420 18.72 -1.11 -12.98
N ALA A 421 19.12 -1.79 -14.06
CA ALA A 421 19.43 -3.23 -14.03
C ALA A 421 20.61 -3.61 -13.09
N ASN A 422 21.47 -2.65 -12.76
CA ASN A 422 22.56 -2.81 -11.80
C ASN A 422 22.14 -2.51 -10.35
N GLY A 423 20.87 -2.16 -10.10
CA GLY A 423 20.33 -1.84 -8.78
C GLY A 423 20.35 -0.34 -8.43
N ASP A 424 20.98 0.51 -9.23
CA ASP A 424 20.99 1.97 -9.00
C ASP A 424 19.57 2.52 -9.11
N ILE A 425 19.25 3.51 -8.27
CA ILE A 425 17.94 4.17 -8.30
C ILE A 425 18.12 5.58 -8.85
N TRP A 426 17.50 5.86 -9.99
CA TRP A 426 17.50 7.18 -10.60
C TRP A 426 16.22 7.92 -10.22
N LYS A 427 16.37 9.14 -9.72
CA LYS A 427 15.26 10.01 -9.36
C LYS A 427 15.15 11.18 -10.33
N TYR A 428 14.03 11.22 -11.03
CA TYR A 428 13.66 12.30 -11.94
C TYR A 428 12.71 13.25 -11.23
N THR A 429 12.98 14.55 -11.33
CA THR A 429 12.06 15.59 -10.85
C THR A 429 11.92 16.69 -11.88
N ALA A 430 10.71 17.23 -12.02
CA ALA A 430 10.43 18.39 -12.85
C ALA A 430 9.24 19.15 -12.31
N GLN A 431 9.14 20.42 -12.64
CA GLN A 431 7.99 21.26 -12.31
C GLN A 431 7.88 22.40 -13.32
N ASP A 432 6.67 22.89 -13.52
CA ASP A 432 6.39 24.09 -14.31
C ASP A 432 5.11 24.76 -13.80
N SER A 433 4.87 26.00 -14.18
CA SER A 433 3.75 26.80 -13.69
C SER A 433 3.15 27.65 -14.79
N ASN A 434 1.83 27.86 -14.72
CA ASN A 434 1.06 28.63 -15.70
C ASN A 434 1.12 28.05 -17.12
N VAL A 435 1.18 26.73 -17.25
CA VAL A 435 1.18 26.01 -18.52
C VAL A 435 -0.25 25.92 -19.05
N SER A 436 -0.41 26.04 -20.36
CA SER A 436 -1.70 25.81 -21.04
C SER A 436 -1.70 24.45 -21.75
N LEU A 437 -2.87 23.83 -21.86
CA LEU A 437 -3.03 22.58 -22.58
C LEU A 437 -2.77 22.80 -24.08
N SER A 438 -1.99 21.90 -24.69
CA SER A 438 -1.81 21.86 -26.14
C SER A 438 -2.70 20.77 -26.71
N GLY A 439 -3.79 21.14 -27.40
CA GLY A 439 -4.73 20.17 -27.96
C GLY A 439 -5.34 19.22 -26.92
N ASN A 440 -5.72 19.75 -25.74
CA ASN A 440 -6.18 18.97 -24.57
C ASN A 440 -5.14 17.97 -24.03
N LYS A 441 -3.86 18.21 -24.27
CA LYS A 441 -2.77 17.39 -23.73
C LYS A 441 -1.85 18.23 -22.83
N LEU A 442 -1.54 17.69 -21.67
CA LEU A 442 -0.47 18.13 -20.77
C LEU A 442 0.70 17.16 -20.92
N VAL A 443 1.87 17.69 -21.27
CA VAL A 443 3.11 16.90 -21.36
C VAL A 443 4.12 17.43 -20.36
N MET A 444 4.50 16.58 -19.40
CA MET A 444 5.43 16.90 -18.33
C MET A 444 6.79 16.31 -18.68
N THR A 445 7.79 17.16 -18.91
CA THR A 445 9.11 16.71 -19.38
C THR A 445 10.12 16.78 -18.25
N PHE A 446 10.78 15.66 -17.96
CA PHE A 446 11.91 15.59 -17.02
C PHE A 446 13.19 16.13 -17.67
N ALA A 447 13.28 17.45 -17.87
CA ALA A 447 14.38 18.05 -18.64
C ALA A 447 15.76 18.00 -17.96
N ALA A 448 15.81 17.83 -16.63
CA ALA A 448 17.05 17.69 -15.88
C ALA A 448 17.58 16.25 -15.94
N LEU A 449 18.90 16.09 -15.79
CA LEU A 449 19.49 14.78 -15.54
C LEU A 449 18.95 14.20 -14.22
N PRO A 450 18.74 12.87 -14.13
CA PRO A 450 18.29 12.26 -12.89
C PRO A 450 19.33 12.44 -11.78
N GLU A 451 18.84 12.55 -10.55
CA GLU A 451 19.63 12.38 -9.34
C GLU A 451 19.87 10.88 -9.12
N GLU A 452 21.13 10.46 -9.13
CA GLU A 452 21.49 9.09 -8.77
C GLU A 452 21.41 8.94 -7.24
N ILE A 453 20.45 8.13 -6.78
CA ILE A 453 20.33 7.77 -5.37
C ILE A 453 21.12 6.49 -5.15
N SER A 454 22.28 6.64 -4.54
CA SER A 454 23.04 5.49 -4.03
C SER A 454 22.40 5.01 -2.72
N GLN A 455 21.27 4.32 -2.83
CA GLN A 455 20.67 3.60 -1.72
C GLN A 455 21.52 2.36 -1.47
N GLN A 456 22.37 2.41 -0.45
CA GLN A 456 23.20 1.28 -0.08
C GLN A 456 22.50 0.41 0.97
N TYR A 457 22.80 -0.88 0.93
CA TYR A 457 22.24 -1.86 1.84
C TYR A 457 23.37 -2.66 2.48
N VAL A 458 23.27 -2.87 3.78
CA VAL A 458 24.13 -3.76 4.54
C VAL A 458 23.34 -5.03 4.80
N TYR A 459 23.74 -6.14 4.16
CA TYR A 459 23.06 -7.42 4.33
C TYR A 459 23.56 -8.09 5.61
N VAL A 460 22.68 -8.30 6.57
CA VAL A 460 23.01 -8.86 7.88
C VAL A 460 22.24 -10.15 8.11
N ARG A 461 22.82 -11.11 8.83
CA ARG A 461 22.11 -12.30 9.30
C ARG A 461 22.51 -12.58 10.73
N CYS A 462 21.53 -12.75 11.61
CA CYS A 462 21.81 -13.14 12.98
C CYS A 462 21.80 -14.66 13.13
N ASP A 463 22.78 -15.22 13.83
CA ASP A 463 22.84 -16.65 14.10
C ASP A 463 21.68 -17.09 15.03
N PRO A 464 20.94 -18.18 14.73
CA PRO A 464 19.93 -18.73 15.65
C PRO A 464 20.47 -19.18 17.00
N GLN A 465 21.78 -19.33 17.15
CA GLN A 465 22.42 -19.72 18.39
C GLN A 465 23.38 -18.64 18.90
N ALA A 466 23.21 -18.26 20.17
CA ALA A 466 24.14 -17.40 20.89
C ALA A 466 25.01 -18.23 21.84
N SER A 467 26.28 -17.87 22.01
CA SER A 467 27.21 -18.57 22.91
C SER A 467 27.41 -17.84 24.24
N ASN A 468 27.66 -18.59 25.30
CA ASN A 468 28.05 -18.04 26.60
C ASN A 468 29.58 -17.96 26.73
N TYR A 469 30.12 -16.79 27.12
CA TYR A 469 31.56 -16.60 27.22
C TYR A 469 32.20 -17.28 28.44
N GLU A 470 31.43 -17.57 29.50
CA GLU A 470 31.93 -18.24 30.72
C GLU A 470 31.97 -19.77 30.58
N GLU A 471 31.05 -20.33 29.79
CA GLU A 471 30.91 -21.77 29.57
C GLU A 471 31.16 -22.12 28.10
N VAL A 472 32.44 -22.30 27.74
CA VAL A 472 32.89 -22.66 26.39
C VAL A 472 32.07 -23.86 25.86
N LYS A 473 31.30 -23.63 24.78
CA LYS A 473 30.35 -24.55 24.08
C LYS A 473 28.92 -24.66 24.63
N LYS A 474 28.47 -23.76 25.50
CA LYS A 474 27.04 -23.64 25.80
C LYS A 474 26.38 -22.65 24.85
N TYR A 475 25.38 -23.15 24.11
CA TYR A 475 24.62 -22.39 23.13
C TYR A 475 23.18 -22.21 23.60
N PHE A 476 22.60 -21.05 23.29
CA PHE A 476 21.24 -20.67 23.59
C PHE A 476 20.51 -20.39 22.29
N ALA A 477 19.34 -20.99 22.10
CA ALA A 477 18.48 -20.64 20.99
C ALA A 477 17.91 -19.24 21.21
N ILE A 478 18.00 -18.41 20.19
CA ILE A 478 17.42 -17.06 20.17
C ILE A 478 16.54 -16.92 18.94
N GLU A 479 15.40 -16.25 19.11
CA GLU A 479 14.40 -16.12 18.05
C GLU A 479 14.58 -14.82 17.25
N ARG A 480 15.14 -13.78 17.88
CA ARG A 480 15.32 -12.44 17.30
C ARG A 480 16.61 -11.77 17.76
N CYS A 481 17.08 -10.85 16.94
CA CYS A 481 18.21 -9.97 17.24
C CYS A 481 17.88 -8.54 16.85
N GLU A 482 18.19 -7.60 17.74
CA GLU A 482 18.25 -6.19 17.41
C GLU A 482 19.61 -5.91 16.76
N ILE A 483 19.60 -5.39 15.54
CA ILE A 483 20.79 -5.02 14.79
C ILE A 483 20.84 -3.51 14.70
N SER A 484 22.02 -2.92 14.89
CA SER A 484 22.24 -1.49 14.78
C SER A 484 23.46 -1.20 13.90
N VAL A 485 23.32 -0.26 12.98
CA VAL A 485 24.42 0.26 12.16
C VAL A 485 24.45 1.78 12.23
N GLY A 486 25.65 2.34 12.35
CA GLY A 486 25.80 3.79 12.36
C GLY A 486 27.25 4.26 12.34
N PRO A 487 27.48 5.52 11.99
CA PRO A 487 28.81 6.11 12.01
C PRO A 487 29.34 6.23 13.45
N GLN A 488 30.63 5.93 13.65
CA GLN A 488 31.27 6.12 14.94
C GLN A 488 31.62 7.60 15.18
N ALA A 489 30.89 8.25 16.09
CA ALA A 489 31.01 9.69 16.36
C ALA A 489 32.29 10.11 17.12
N TRP A 490 33.05 9.18 17.72
CA TRP A 490 34.18 9.50 18.60
C TRP A 490 35.46 9.95 17.88
N LEU A 491 35.52 9.86 16.54
CA LEU A 491 36.74 10.07 15.76
C LEU A 491 36.74 11.31 14.85
N GLN A 492 35.63 12.04 14.72
CA GLN A 492 35.54 13.25 13.89
C GLN A 492 34.78 14.38 14.59
N SER A 493 35.29 15.61 14.46
CA SER A 493 34.73 16.82 15.06
C SER A 493 33.50 17.31 14.29
N PHE A 494 32.40 16.56 14.34
CA PHE A 494 31.11 16.99 13.81
C PHE A 494 30.24 17.58 14.92
N ALA A 495 29.46 18.61 14.57
CA ALA A 495 28.61 19.34 15.53
C ALA A 495 27.34 18.57 15.96
N VAL A 496 26.98 17.49 15.26
CA VAL A 496 25.78 16.68 15.48
C VAL A 496 26.15 15.21 15.32
N GLN A 497 25.70 14.36 16.26
CA GLN A 497 25.83 12.91 16.15
C GLN A 497 24.85 12.41 15.10
N ALA A 498 25.36 11.72 14.08
CA ALA A 498 24.51 11.16 13.03
C ALA A 498 23.59 10.07 13.60
N PRO A 499 22.36 9.95 13.07
CA PRO A 499 21.41 8.93 13.48
C PRO A 499 21.98 7.52 13.24
N VAL A 500 21.49 6.58 14.03
CA VAL A 500 21.78 5.14 13.94
C VAL A 500 20.56 4.49 13.31
N VAL A 501 20.77 3.54 12.41
CA VAL A 501 19.69 2.70 11.90
C VAL A 501 19.68 1.40 12.71
N SER A 502 18.56 1.13 13.38
CA SER A 502 18.35 -0.11 14.13
C SER A 502 17.14 -0.88 13.60
N VAL A 503 17.18 -2.21 13.68
CA VAL A 503 16.09 -3.09 13.29
C VAL A 503 16.10 -4.36 14.14
N THR A 504 14.93 -4.89 14.51
CA THR A 504 14.83 -6.24 15.07
C THR A 504 14.50 -7.23 13.95
N ILE A 505 15.32 -8.27 13.79
CA ILE A 505 15.13 -9.29 12.75
C ILE A 505 15.01 -10.69 13.38
N PRO A 506 14.27 -11.62 12.75
CA PRO A 506 14.33 -13.04 13.10
C PRO A 506 15.73 -13.61 12.87
N THR A 507 16.15 -14.58 13.68
CA THR A 507 17.43 -15.26 13.48
C THR A 507 17.40 -16.20 12.27
N GLY A 508 18.57 -16.43 11.66
CA GLY A 508 18.75 -17.25 10.45
C GLY A 508 18.36 -16.54 9.14
N VAL A 509 17.79 -15.34 9.21
CA VAL A 509 17.30 -14.57 8.06
C VAL A 509 18.34 -13.55 7.59
N VAL A 510 18.53 -13.46 6.27
CA VAL A 510 19.31 -12.37 5.65
C VAL A 510 18.41 -11.14 5.51
N TYR A 511 18.82 -10.03 6.09
CA TYR A 511 18.08 -8.77 6.10
C TYR A 511 18.90 -7.64 5.48
N PRO A 512 18.38 -6.89 4.49
CA PRO A 512 19.05 -5.71 3.94
C PRO A 512 18.74 -4.48 4.78
N LEU A 513 19.72 -4.05 5.56
CA LEU A 513 19.62 -2.82 6.32
C LEU A 513 19.92 -1.63 5.41
N ALA A 514 18.88 -0.86 5.07
CA ALA A 514 19.03 0.38 4.30
C ALA A 514 19.86 1.38 5.12
N VAL A 515 20.97 1.85 4.54
CA VAL A 515 21.81 2.86 5.19
C VAL A 515 21.46 4.25 4.70
N LEU A 516 21.72 5.23 5.56
CA LEU A 516 21.38 6.61 5.28
C LEU A 516 22.35 7.22 4.25
N PRO A 517 21.88 7.74 3.10
CA PRO A 517 22.75 8.28 2.05
C PRO A 517 23.69 9.39 2.55
N GLU A 518 23.26 10.17 3.53
CA GLU A 518 24.07 11.23 4.14
C GLU A 518 25.36 10.71 4.80
N TRP A 519 25.41 9.44 5.21
CA TRP A 519 26.63 8.85 5.76
C TRP A 519 27.75 8.79 4.72
N ILE A 520 27.39 8.55 3.45
CA ILE A 520 28.32 8.49 2.32
C ILE A 520 28.71 9.91 1.92
N VAL A 521 27.71 10.79 1.76
CA VAL A 521 27.92 12.19 1.35
C VAL A 521 28.82 12.95 2.32
N GLN A 522 28.67 12.72 3.63
CA GLN A 522 29.50 13.36 4.66
C GLN A 522 30.88 12.72 4.84
N GLY A 523 31.15 11.59 4.16
CA GLY A 523 32.47 10.96 4.13
C GLY A 523 32.88 10.29 5.45
N TYR A 524 31.93 9.71 6.19
CA TYR A 524 32.24 8.94 7.39
C TYR A 524 33.15 7.75 7.05
N LYS A 525 34.22 7.57 7.82
CA LYS A 525 35.24 6.52 7.57
C LYS A 525 35.02 5.24 8.36
N TYR A 526 34.40 5.33 9.53
CA TYR A 526 34.24 4.23 10.47
C TYR A 526 32.78 4.08 10.84
N PHE A 527 32.30 2.86 10.72
CA PHE A 527 30.96 2.45 11.08
C PHE A 527 31.03 1.38 12.14
N TYR A 528 30.00 1.31 12.96
CA TYR A 528 29.77 0.14 13.77
C TYR A 528 28.61 -0.66 13.22
N LEU A 529 28.72 -1.98 13.34
CA LEU A 529 27.65 -2.93 13.13
C LEU A 529 27.53 -3.75 14.41
N GLY A 530 26.45 -3.56 15.15
CA GLY A 530 26.16 -4.27 16.38
C GLY A 530 24.95 -5.16 16.23
N ALA A 531 24.93 -6.26 16.97
CA ALA A 531 23.71 -7.02 17.25
C ALA A 531 23.57 -7.27 18.74
N SER A 532 22.35 -7.33 19.24
CA SER A 532 22.01 -7.72 20.60
C SER A 532 20.77 -8.61 20.63
N SER A 533 20.73 -9.52 21.60
CA SER A 533 19.54 -10.31 21.91
C SER A 533 19.50 -10.57 23.41
N SER A 534 18.31 -10.66 23.99
CA SER A 534 18.16 -10.97 25.41
C SER A 534 17.06 -12.01 25.64
N ILE A 535 17.29 -12.88 26.62
CA ILE A 535 16.33 -13.89 27.09
C ILE A 535 16.01 -13.53 28.53
N ALA A 536 14.85 -12.91 28.76
CA ALA A 536 14.34 -12.61 30.09
C ALA A 536 13.45 -13.74 30.61
N PRO A 537 13.44 -14.04 31.92
CA PRO A 537 12.47 -14.99 32.48
C PRO A 537 11.04 -14.41 32.39
N PRO A 538 10.01 -15.26 32.22
CA PRO A 538 8.62 -14.83 31.97
C PRO A 538 8.01 -13.87 33.00
N GLU A 539 8.56 -13.82 34.22
CA GLU A 539 8.04 -12.99 35.33
C GLU A 539 8.92 -11.77 35.66
N GLY A 540 9.92 -11.45 34.82
CA GLY A 540 10.71 -10.20 34.92
C GLY A 540 11.67 -10.10 36.11
N ILE A 541 11.74 -11.12 36.99
CA ILE A 541 12.69 -11.19 38.11
C ILE A 541 13.37 -12.57 38.09
N GLY A 542 14.69 -12.62 37.81
CA GLY A 542 15.46 -13.86 37.80
C GLY A 542 16.77 -13.77 36.99
N GLU A 543 17.46 -14.92 36.85
CA GLU A 543 18.59 -15.06 35.93
C GLU A 543 18.08 -14.90 34.49
N GLY A 544 18.78 -14.07 33.69
CA GLY A 544 18.49 -13.89 32.28
C GLY A 544 19.78 -13.85 31.47
N CYS A 545 19.64 -13.98 30.16
CA CYS A 545 20.77 -13.94 29.25
C CYS A 545 20.78 -12.64 28.45
N TYR A 546 21.95 -12.04 28.29
CA TYR A 546 22.19 -10.94 27.38
C TYR A 546 23.35 -11.31 26.46
N PHE A 547 23.10 -11.27 25.16
CA PHE A 547 24.08 -11.56 24.13
C PHE A 547 24.26 -10.34 23.22
N SER A 548 25.50 -10.11 22.79
CA SER A 548 25.82 -9.03 21.87
C SER A 548 27.01 -9.37 21.00
N GLU A 549 27.07 -8.75 19.83
CA GLU A 549 28.21 -8.77 18.92
C GLU A 549 28.44 -7.34 18.45
N TYR A 550 29.70 -6.96 18.27
CA TYR A 550 30.05 -5.61 17.84
C TYR A 550 31.24 -5.63 16.89
N ARG A 551 31.05 -5.05 15.71
CA ARG A 551 32.10 -4.89 14.70
C ARG A 551 32.30 -3.42 14.38
N THR A 552 33.57 -3.04 14.24
CA THR A 552 33.94 -1.76 13.61
C THR A 552 34.38 -2.06 12.19
N LEU A 553 33.78 -1.38 11.23
CA LEU A 553 34.00 -1.58 9.80
C LEU A 553 34.43 -0.25 9.17
N LEU A 554 35.34 -0.31 8.21
CA LEU A 554 35.63 0.83 7.35
C LEU A 554 34.48 1.07 6.37
N SER A 555 34.33 2.30 5.87
CA SER A 555 33.34 2.63 4.83
C SER A 555 33.40 1.66 3.65
N ASP A 556 34.60 1.39 3.14
CA ASP A 556 34.79 0.57 1.95
C ASP A 556 34.50 -0.91 2.25
N GLU A 557 34.76 -1.36 3.47
CA GLU A 557 34.40 -2.72 3.90
C GLU A 557 32.89 -2.88 4.01
N LEU A 558 32.18 -1.84 4.46
CA LEU A 558 30.73 -1.84 4.66
C LEU A 558 29.95 -1.69 3.35
N PHE A 559 30.48 -0.91 2.41
CA PHE A 559 29.74 -0.41 1.25
C PHE A 559 30.23 -0.93 -0.11
N ASP A 560 31.51 -1.26 -0.25
CA ASP A 560 32.11 -1.67 -1.54
C ASP A 560 31.91 -3.17 -1.81
N ASN A 561 31.46 -3.93 -0.80
CA ASN A 561 31.13 -5.35 -0.88
C ASN A 561 29.61 -5.57 -1.05
N SER A 562 29.01 -5.00 -2.10
CA SER A 562 27.58 -5.15 -2.43
C SER A 562 27.22 -6.63 -2.70
N GLY A 563 26.89 -7.36 -1.64
CA GLY A 563 26.61 -8.80 -1.67
C GLY A 563 27.25 -9.60 -0.54
N GLN A 564 28.14 -9.00 0.27
CA GLN A 564 28.59 -9.63 1.51
C GLN A 564 27.45 -9.66 2.54
N ILE A 565 27.22 -10.84 3.10
CA ILE A 565 26.32 -11.02 4.24
C ILE A 565 27.18 -10.99 5.51
N TYR A 566 26.86 -10.09 6.43
CA TYR A 566 27.45 -10.05 7.77
C TYR A 566 26.72 -11.04 8.67
N ASP A 567 27.31 -12.22 8.83
CA ASP A 567 26.88 -13.19 9.84
C ASP A 567 27.30 -12.71 11.24
N LEU A 568 26.29 -12.42 12.07
CA LEU A 568 26.41 -11.91 13.44
C LEU A 568 26.11 -13.06 14.41
N SER A 569 27.16 -13.69 14.92
CA SER A 569 27.08 -14.67 16.00
C SER A 569 27.21 -13.94 17.33
N LEU A 570 26.19 -14.04 18.19
CA LEU A 570 26.14 -13.31 19.44
C LEU A 570 26.84 -14.07 20.56
N GLU A 571 27.61 -13.36 21.38
CA GLU A 571 28.24 -13.90 22.58
C GLU A 571 27.80 -13.10 23.82
N GLY A 572 27.64 -13.76 24.97
CA GLY A 572 27.01 -13.12 26.11
C GLY A 572 27.13 -13.83 27.44
N TYR A 573 26.44 -13.24 28.42
CA TYR A 573 26.36 -13.75 29.79
C TYR A 573 24.95 -14.21 30.11
N CYS A 574 24.83 -15.29 30.88
CA CYS A 574 23.58 -15.74 31.48
C CYS A 574 23.74 -15.78 33.00
N GLY A 575 22.99 -14.93 33.71
CA GLY A 575 23.01 -14.85 35.18
C GLY A 575 22.14 -13.72 35.70
N GLN A 576 22.36 -13.24 36.94
CA GLN A 576 21.53 -12.17 37.51
C GLN A 576 21.69 -10.87 36.72
N ILE A 577 20.59 -10.39 36.11
CA ILE A 577 20.56 -9.11 35.39
C ILE A 577 20.75 -7.98 36.42
N PRO A 578 21.82 -7.16 36.34
CA PRO A 578 21.95 -5.99 37.20
C PRO A 578 20.87 -4.98 36.83
N MET A 579 20.06 -4.53 37.81
CA MET A 579 19.22 -3.35 37.61
C MET A 579 20.15 -2.17 37.29
N ARG A 580 19.97 -1.56 36.11
CA ARG A 580 20.67 -0.33 35.74
C ARG A 580 19.87 0.90 36.17
#